data_AF-A0A0F9B1W6-F1
#
_entry.id   AF-A0A0F9B1W6-F1
#
_cell.length_a   1.000
_cell.length_b   1.000
_cell.length_c   1.000
_cell.angle_alpha   90.00
_cell.angle_beta   90.00
_cell.angle_gamma   90.00
#
_symmetry.space_group_name_H-M   'P 1'
#
loop_
_entity.id
_entity.type
_entity.pdbx_description
1 polymer ?
#
loop_
_entity_poly.entity_id
_entity_poly.type
_entity_poly.pdbx_seq_one_letter_code
_entity_poly.pdbx_strand_id
1 'polypeptide(L)' 'MSDDLTQVFGDSGFDTDSVPAQTNFLPPGKYLCMVEEAELKENSKGTGLFVKLVLSILEGPHKNRKFFCN' A
#
# COMPACT_ATOMS: atom_id res chain seq x y z
N MET A 1 23.91 -15.84 17.72
CA MET A 1 23.05 -16.65 16.85
C MET A 1 22.50 -15.70 15.80
N SER A 2 23.12 -15.66 14.64
CA SER A 2 22.66 -14.90 13.48
C SER A 2 21.76 -15.85 12.69
N ASP A 3 20.44 -15.61 12.73
CA ASP A 3 19.47 -16.37 11.96
C ASP A 3 19.74 -16.16 10.47
N ASP A 4 20.40 -17.14 9.87
CA ASP A 4 20.79 -17.14 8.47
C ASP A 4 19.56 -17.38 7.59
N LEU A 5 19.12 -16.33 6.89
CA LEU A 5 17.95 -16.36 5.99
C LEU A 5 18.10 -17.40 4.86
N THR A 6 19.33 -17.85 4.60
CA THR A 6 19.64 -18.89 3.62
C THR A 6 19.07 -20.26 4.01
N GLN A 7 18.82 -20.51 5.31
CA GLN A 7 18.16 -21.75 5.77
C GLN A 7 16.63 -21.73 5.61
N VAL A 8 16.02 -20.54 5.52
CA VAL A 8 14.56 -20.40 5.42
C VAL A 8 14.08 -20.55 3.97
N PHE A 9 14.89 -20.11 3.00
CA PHE A 9 14.49 -20.09 1.60
C PHE A 9 15.25 -21.06 0.69
N GLY A 10 16.37 -21.66 1.14
CA GLY A 10 17.17 -22.59 0.33
C GLY A 10 17.61 -22.01 -1.02
N ASP A 11 18.27 -22.85 -1.85
CA ASP A 11 18.70 -22.48 -3.22
C ASP A 11 17.54 -22.26 -4.20
N SER A 12 16.31 -22.58 -3.79
CA SER A 12 15.09 -22.35 -4.54
C SER A 12 14.49 -21.02 -4.10
N GLY A 13 14.86 -19.94 -4.79
CA GLY A 13 14.29 -18.61 -4.59
C GLY A 13 12.76 -18.63 -4.53
N PHE A 14 12.19 -17.70 -3.77
CA PHE A 14 10.74 -17.55 -3.62
C PHE A 14 10.06 -17.38 -4.98
N ASP A 15 9.21 -18.33 -5.36
CA ASP A 15 8.45 -18.29 -6.61
C ASP A 15 7.30 -17.29 -6.49
N THR A 16 7.50 -16.11 -7.08
CA THR A 16 6.51 -15.02 -7.08
C THR A 16 5.24 -15.37 -7.83
N ASP A 17 5.29 -16.31 -8.78
CA ASP A 17 4.15 -16.70 -9.61
C ASP A 17 3.19 -17.65 -8.88
N SER A 18 3.67 -18.31 -7.82
CA SER A 18 2.86 -19.18 -6.95
C SER A 18 1.96 -18.42 -5.97
N VAL A 19 2.15 -17.11 -5.82
CA VAL A 19 1.40 -16.29 -4.87
C VAL A 19 0.09 -15.85 -5.50
N PRO A 20 -1.08 -16.29 -4.99
CA PRO A 20 -2.36 -15.83 -5.51
C PRO A 20 -2.49 -14.32 -5.32
N ALA A 21 -2.88 -13.63 -6.39
CA ALA A 21 -3.11 -12.19 -6.35
C ALA A 21 -4.14 -11.86 -5.26
N GLN A 22 -3.74 -11.10 -4.25
CA GLN A 22 -4.66 -10.67 -3.20
C GLN A 22 -5.58 -9.59 -3.76
N THR A 23 -6.84 -9.96 -4.02
CA THR A 23 -7.90 -9.03 -4.47
C THR A 23 -8.58 -8.36 -3.28
N ASN A 24 -7.81 -7.94 -2.27
CA ASN A 24 -8.32 -7.22 -1.10
C ASN A 24 -8.59 -5.74 -1.44
N PHE A 25 -9.46 -5.48 -2.42
CA PHE A 25 -9.89 -4.12 -2.71
C PHE A 25 -10.99 -3.69 -1.74
N LEU A 26 -11.08 -2.39 -1.48
CA LEU A 26 -12.23 -1.83 -0.79
C LEU A 26 -13.42 -1.85 -1.76
N PRO A 27 -14.62 -2.28 -1.32
CA PRO A 27 -15.80 -2.16 -2.16
C PRO A 27 -16.11 -0.68 -2.44
N PRO A 28 -16.82 -0.36 -3.54
CA PRO A 28 -17.25 1.00 -3.81
C PRO A 28 -18.22 1.47 -2.71
N GLY A 29 -17.95 2.63 -2.12
CA GLY A 29 -18.73 3.12 -1.00
C GLY A 29 -18.22 4.45 -0.45
N LYS A 30 -18.95 4.97 0.55
CA LYS A 30 -18.53 6.15 1.31
C LYS A 30 -17.82 5.70 2.58
N TYR A 31 -16.65 6.28 2.82
CA TYR A 31 -15.82 5.98 3.98
C TYR A 31 -15.52 7.28 4.73
N LEU A 32 -15.68 7.24 6.05
CA LEU A 32 -15.14 8.30 6.90
C LEU A 32 -13.63 8.08 7.04
N CYS A 33 -12.85 8.99 6.49
CA CYS A 33 -11.40 8.90 6.47
C CYS A 33 -10.74 10.13 7.12
N MET A 34 -9.54 9.93 7.66
CA MET A 34 -8.65 10.98 8.10
C MET A 34 -7.46 11.08 7.14
N VAL A 35 -7.02 12.30 6.83
CA VAL A 35 -5.76 12.51 6.10
C VAL A 35 -4.61 12.28 7.07
N GLU A 36 -3.81 11.26 6.82
CA GLU A 36 -2.58 10.98 7.58
C GLU A 36 -1.38 11.75 7.01
N GLU A 37 -1.28 11.81 5.68
CA GLU A 37 -0.17 12.49 5.00
C GLU A 37 -0.70 13.27 3.80
N ALA A 38 -0.12 14.45 3.56
CA ALA A 38 -0.37 15.26 2.39
C ALA A 38 0.95 15.86 1.89
N GLU A 39 1.37 15.45 0.70
CA GLU A 39 2.63 15.87 0.10
C GLU A 39 2.39 16.39 -1.32
N LEU A 40 2.99 17.53 -1.63
CA LEU A 40 2.87 18.14 -2.94
C LEU A 40 4.13 17.80 -3.75
N LYS A 41 3.95 17.10 -4.88
CA LYS A 41 5.05 16.60 -5.72
C LYS A 41 4.98 17.16 -7.12
N GLU A 42 6.14 17.38 -7.72
CA GLU A 42 6.24 17.65 -9.15
C GLU A 42 5.90 16.40 -9.96
N ASN A 43 5.18 16.58 -11.06
CA ASN A 43 4.93 15.53 -12.01
C ASN A 43 6.26 15.09 -12.66
N SER A 44 6.27 13.89 -13.26
CA SER A 44 7.48 13.35 -13.90
C SER A 44 8.03 14.21 -15.06
N LYS A 45 7.26 15.19 -15.53
CA LYS A 45 7.64 16.13 -16.59
C LYS A 45 8.11 17.49 -16.05
N GLY A 46 8.12 17.71 -14.73
CA GLY A 46 8.49 19.00 -14.10
C GLY A 46 7.60 20.19 -14.49
N THR A 47 6.43 19.94 -15.08
CA THR A 47 5.54 20.98 -15.65
C THR A 47 4.32 21.28 -14.80
N GLY A 48 4.12 20.51 -13.73
CA GLY A 48 2.94 20.62 -12.88
C GLY A 48 3.14 19.90 -11.56
N LEU A 49 2.23 20.15 -10.63
CA LEU A 49 2.26 19.65 -9.28
C LEU A 49 1.04 18.74 -9.06
N PHE A 50 1.22 17.63 -8.35
CA PHE A 50 0.14 16.77 -7.89
C PHE A 50 0.24 16.59 -6.38
N VAL A 51 -0.89 16.31 -5.74
CA VAL A 51 -0.94 16.07 -4.30
C VAL A 51 -1.04 14.57 -4.07
N LYS A 52 -0.05 14.02 -3.39
CA LYS A 52 -0.08 12.66 -2.88
C LYS A 52 -0.70 12.69 -1.48
N LEU A 53 -1.80 11.97 -1.29
CA LEU A 53 -2.45 11.86 0.01
C LEU A 53 -2.43 10.40 0.48
N VAL A 54 -2.31 10.26 1.81
CA VAL A 54 -2.56 8.99 2.51
C VAL A 54 -3.74 9.22 3.43
N LEU A 55 -4.76 8.39 3.26
CA LEU A 55 -6.02 8.43 4.01
C LEU A 55 -6.14 7.16 4.84
N SER A 56 -6.60 7.26 6.09
CA SER A 56 -6.97 6.10 6.91
C SER A 56 -8.45 6.08 7.21
N ILE A 57 -9.07 4.90 7.07
CA ILE A 57 -10.49 4.71 7.36
C ILE A 57 -10.69 4.67 8.89
N LEU A 58 -11.53 5.54 9.41
CA LEU A 58 -11.76 5.70 10.84
C LEU A 58 -12.78 4.70 11.40
N GLU A 59 -13.74 4.27 10.59
CA GLU A 59 -14.93 3.54 11.05
C GLU A 59 -15.37 2.42 10.10
N GLY A 60 -16.21 1.52 10.63
CA GLY A 60 -16.81 0.41 9.88
C GLY A 60 -15.93 -0.85 9.77
N PRO A 61 -16.34 -1.82 8.94
CA PRO A 61 -15.67 -3.12 8.81
C PRO A 61 -14.28 -3.04 8.15
N HIS A 62 -13.92 -1.86 7.65
CA HIS A 62 -12.65 -1.59 6.97
C HIS A 62 -11.79 -0.56 7.72
N LYS A 63 -12.09 -0.32 9.00
CA LYS A 63 -11.30 0.56 9.88
C LYS A 63 -9.82 0.19 9.85
N ASN A 64 -8.96 1.21 9.98
CA ASN A 64 -7.49 1.12 9.95
C ASN A 64 -6.87 0.67 8.62
N ARG A 65 -7.66 0.60 7.54
CA ARG A 65 -7.10 0.43 6.20
C ARG A 65 -6.63 1.78 5.67
N LYS A 66 -5.48 1.76 4.99
CA LYS A 66 -4.91 2.92 4.32
C LYS A 66 -5.29 2.95 2.86
N PHE A 67 -5.56 4.14 2.36
CA PHE A 67 -5.85 4.43 0.97
C PHE A 67 -4.85 5.47 0.47
N PHE A 68 -4.25 5.21 -0.68
CA PHE A 68 -3.22 6.05 -1.28
C PHE A 68 -3.77 6.64 -2.57
N CYS A 69 -3.76 7.97 -2.69
CA CYS A 69 -4.20 8.65 -3.91
C CYS A 69 -3.21 9.71 -4.38
N ASN A 70 -3.19 9.91 -5.70
CA ASN A 70 -2.30 10.81 -6.44
C ASN A 70 -2.97 11.27 -7.74
#